data_AF-A0A7S3TAG2-F1
#
_entry.id   AF-A0A7S3TAG2-F1
#
_cell.length_a   1.000
_cell.length_b   1.000
_cell.length_c   1.000
_cell.angle_alpha   90.00
_cell.angle_beta   90.00
_cell.angle_gamma   90.00
#
_symmetry.space_group_name_H-M   'P 1'
#
loop_
_entity.id
_entity.type
_entity.pdbx_description
1 polymer ?
#
loop_
_entity_poly.entity_id
_entity_poly.type
_entity_poly.pdbx_seq_one_letter_code
_entity_poly.pdbx_strand_id
1 'polypeptide(L)'
;MVICEYLDDISGNGATYSAEQRAACRLWASLMPGWFAYIAIIKADPGSKDEEAALKELRDGLHAANAFLATRPEADSGPFLLGERFSLAEVATAPFAQRFMTVLPGTRPTVDPRQILEEEGLFRLSTWLTAVCTRPSCMETIAPTAELVESYKALLMRMKAISAP
;
A
#
# COMPACT_ATOMS: atom_id res chain seq x y z
N MET A 1 -1.39 -5.47 12.85
CA MET A 1 -2.36 -6.60 12.92
C MET A 1 -2.91 -6.82 14.32
N VAL A 2 -2.11 -7.10 15.36
CA VAL A 2 -2.62 -7.47 16.70
C VAL A 2 -3.70 -6.53 17.26
N ILE A 3 -3.48 -5.21 17.23
CA ILE A 3 -4.48 -4.23 17.70
C ILE A 3 -5.77 -4.29 16.87
N CYS A 4 -5.66 -4.40 15.55
CA CYS A 4 -6.80 -4.49 14.65
C CYS A 4 -7.62 -5.76 14.90
N GLU A 5 -6.96 -6.91 15.09
CA GLU A 5 -7.62 -8.18 15.43
C GLU A 5 -8.33 -8.07 16.79
N TYR A 6 -7.68 -7.50 17.80
CA TYR A 6 -8.29 -7.29 19.11
C TYR A 6 -9.54 -6.42 19.03
N LEU A 7 -9.49 -5.29 18.30
CA LEU A 7 -10.64 -4.41 18.11
C LEU A 7 -11.78 -5.09 17.35
N ASP A 8 -11.46 -5.90 16.34
CA ASP A 8 -12.46 -6.71 15.61
C ASP A 8 -13.15 -7.71 16.54
N ASP A 9 -12.37 -8.42 17.37
CA ASP A 9 -12.87 -9.42 18.33
C ASP A 9 -13.81 -8.80 19.38
N ILE A 10 -13.49 -7.62 19.94
CA ILE A 10 -14.30 -7.00 21.01
C ILE A 10 -15.47 -6.16 20.51
N SER A 11 -15.46 -5.71 19.25
CA SER A 11 -16.47 -4.80 18.72
C SER A 11 -17.84 -5.44 18.50
N GLY A 12 -17.94 -6.78 18.56
CA GLY A 12 -19.19 -7.53 18.34
C GLY A 12 -19.74 -7.47 16.91
N ASN A 13 -19.10 -6.72 16.00
CA ASN A 13 -19.46 -6.57 14.59
C ASN A 13 -18.80 -7.63 13.70
N GLY A 14 -18.00 -8.54 14.27
CA GLY A 14 -17.14 -9.47 13.55
C GLY A 14 -17.94 -10.47 12.73
N ALA A 15 -18.23 -10.14 11.47
CA ALA A 15 -18.65 -11.15 10.52
C ALA A 15 -17.57 -12.24 10.51
N THR A 16 -17.98 -13.47 10.77
CA THR A 16 -17.08 -14.56 11.10
C THR A 16 -16.22 -14.87 9.88
N TYR A 17 -14.94 -14.49 9.94
CA TYR A 17 -13.99 -14.89 8.92
C TYR A 17 -13.76 -16.39 9.02
N SER A 18 -13.77 -17.10 7.89
CA SER A 18 -13.26 -18.47 7.87
C SER A 18 -11.76 -18.49 8.26
N ALA A 19 -11.25 -19.65 8.68
CA ALA A 19 -9.82 -19.80 8.98
C ALA A 19 -8.95 -19.40 7.77
N GLU A 20 -9.40 -19.74 6.56
CA GLU A 20 -8.73 -19.38 5.30
C GLU A 20 -8.74 -17.86 5.07
N GLN A 21 -9.87 -17.19 5.27
CA GLN A 21 -9.97 -15.73 5.12
C GLN A 21 -9.07 -15.00 6.11
N ARG A 22 -9.00 -15.46 7.37
CA ARG A 22 -8.06 -14.92 8.37
C ARG A 22 -6.61 -15.09 7.92
N ALA A 23 -6.26 -16.26 7.39
CA ALA A 23 -4.92 -16.53 6.88
C ALA A 23 -4.58 -15.61 5.69
N ALA A 24 -5.52 -15.43 4.74
CA ALA A 24 -5.36 -14.54 3.61
C ALA A 24 -5.13 -13.08 4.05
N CYS A 25 -5.94 -12.57 5.00
CA CYS A 25 -5.77 -11.21 5.54
C CYS A 25 -4.40 -11.00 6.19
N ARG A 26 -3.94 -11.96 6.98
CA ARG A 26 -2.62 -11.90 7.64
C ARG A 26 -1.49 -11.96 6.62
N LEU A 27 -1.58 -12.87 5.66
CA LEU A 27 -0.58 -13.01 4.61
C LEU A 27 -0.47 -11.73 3.77
N TRP A 28 -1.61 -11.16 3.37
CA TRP A 28 -1.64 -9.85 2.71
C TRP A 28 -0.94 -8.77 3.54
N ALA A 29 -1.34 -8.62 4.81
CA ALA A 29 -0.77 -7.61 5.70
C ALA A 29 0.73 -7.80 5.96
N SER A 30 1.23 -9.03 5.92
CA SER A 30 2.64 -9.35 6.07
C SER A 30 3.46 -9.07 4.81
N LEU A 31 2.91 -9.34 3.62
CA LEU A 31 3.63 -9.23 2.35
C LEU A 31 3.56 -7.82 1.74
N MET A 32 2.42 -7.15 1.86
CA MET A 32 2.14 -5.88 1.19
C MET A 32 3.19 -4.79 1.45
N PRO A 33 3.69 -4.57 2.68
CA PRO A 33 4.73 -3.56 2.89
C PRO A 33 6.00 -3.78 2.06
N GLY A 34 6.36 -5.04 1.77
CA GLY A 34 7.51 -5.38 0.91
C GLY A 34 7.22 -5.17 -0.58
N TRP A 35 6.00 -5.41 -1.03
CA TRP A 35 5.60 -5.17 -2.43
C TRP A 35 5.54 -3.68 -2.80
N PHE A 36 5.29 -2.82 -1.82
CA PHE A 36 5.19 -1.38 -2.00
C PHE A 36 6.47 -0.66 -1.52
N ALA A 37 7.65 -1.20 -1.83
CA ALA A 37 8.96 -0.73 -1.36
C ALA A 37 9.45 0.63 -1.93
N TYR A 38 8.56 1.62 -2.07
CA TYR A 38 8.86 2.92 -2.68
C TYR A 38 9.85 3.79 -1.87
N ILE A 39 10.16 3.43 -0.62
CA ILE A 39 11.14 4.15 0.21
C ILE A 39 12.54 4.14 -0.42
N ALA A 40 12.91 3.05 -1.11
CA ALA A 40 14.19 2.98 -1.81
C ALA A 40 14.28 4.01 -2.94
N ILE A 41 13.19 4.18 -3.71
CA ILE A 41 13.09 5.15 -4.81
C ILE A 41 13.26 6.57 -4.29
N ILE A 42 12.51 6.94 -3.24
CA ILE A 42 12.55 8.33 -2.73
C ILE A 42 13.90 8.66 -2.08
N LYS A 43 14.68 7.67 -1.64
CA LYS A 43 16.04 7.83 -1.11
C LYS A 43 17.10 7.95 -2.20
N ALA A 44 16.97 7.21 -3.30
CA ALA A 44 17.98 7.11 -4.36
C ALA A 44 18.16 8.45 -5.09
N ASP A 45 19.35 8.73 -5.62
CA ASP A 45 19.52 9.95 -6.42
C ASP A 45 18.80 9.81 -7.78
N PRO A 46 18.11 10.85 -8.28
CA PRO A 46 17.41 10.78 -9.56
C PRO A 46 18.34 10.37 -10.72
N GLY A 47 17.90 9.40 -11.53
CA GLY A 47 18.66 8.85 -12.66
C GLY A 47 19.81 7.91 -12.26
N SER A 48 19.96 7.59 -10.97
CA SER A 48 20.98 6.65 -10.52
C SER A 48 20.59 5.18 -10.79
N LYS A 49 21.59 4.30 -10.79
CA LYS A 49 21.36 2.84 -10.85
C LYS A 49 20.54 2.32 -9.67
N ASP A 50 20.65 2.97 -8.51
CA ASP A 50 19.88 2.61 -7.32
C ASP A 50 18.40 2.93 -7.50
N GLU A 51 18.08 4.07 -8.14
CA GLU A 51 16.70 4.42 -8.48
C GLU A 51 16.11 3.43 -9.51
N GLU A 52 16.89 3.08 -10.54
CA GLU A 52 16.50 2.08 -11.55
C GLU A 52 16.21 0.71 -10.91
N ALA A 53 17.11 0.23 -10.04
CA ALA A 53 16.93 -1.04 -9.33
C ALA A 53 15.71 -1.00 -8.41
N ALA A 54 15.51 0.09 -7.66
CA ALA A 54 14.36 0.26 -6.78
C ALA A 54 13.03 0.35 -7.55
N LEU A 55 13.02 0.99 -8.72
CA LEU A 55 11.86 1.03 -9.60
C LEU A 55 11.51 -0.35 -10.14
N LYS A 56 12.53 -1.15 -10.52
CA LYS A 56 12.33 -2.53 -10.93
C LYS A 56 11.73 -3.37 -9.80
N GLU A 57 12.30 -3.29 -8.59
CA GLU A 57 11.80 -4.02 -7.42
C GLU A 57 10.37 -3.62 -7.07
N LEU A 58 10.03 -2.33 -7.15
CA LEU A 58 8.66 -1.87 -6.99
C LEU A 58 7.74 -2.51 -8.04
N ARG A 59 8.10 -2.49 -9.32
CA ARG A 59 7.28 -3.09 -10.39
C ARG A 59 7.06 -4.59 -10.14
N ASP A 60 8.12 -5.35 -9.83
CA ASP A 60 8.02 -6.77 -9.50
C ASP A 60 7.07 -7.00 -8.29
N GLY A 61 7.17 -6.15 -7.26
CA GLY A 61 6.30 -6.18 -6.09
C GLY A 61 4.83 -5.89 -6.42
N LEU A 62 4.56 -4.90 -7.26
CA LEU A 62 3.20 -4.56 -7.70
C LEU A 62 2.58 -5.70 -8.53
N HIS A 63 3.36 -6.37 -9.39
CA HIS A 63 2.93 -7.58 -10.09
C HIS A 63 2.55 -8.70 -9.11
N ALA A 64 3.37 -8.95 -8.09
CA ALA A 64 3.08 -9.95 -7.07
C ALA A 64 1.81 -9.60 -6.27
N ALA A 65 1.63 -8.34 -5.87
CA ALA A 65 0.43 -7.88 -5.18
C ALA A 65 -0.83 -8.01 -6.04
N ASN A 66 -0.74 -7.65 -7.32
CA ASN A 66 -1.84 -7.81 -8.27
C ASN A 66 -2.21 -9.28 -8.47
N ALA A 67 -1.23 -10.16 -8.66
CA ALA A 67 -1.45 -11.60 -8.78
C ALA A 67 -2.07 -12.20 -7.51
N PHE A 68 -1.62 -11.74 -6.33
CA PHE A 68 -2.20 -12.18 -5.06
C PHE A 68 -3.69 -11.86 -4.98
N LEU A 69 -4.09 -10.62 -5.32
CA LEU A 69 -5.49 -10.22 -5.34
C LEU A 69 -6.30 -10.97 -6.41
N ALA A 70 -5.75 -11.10 -7.62
CA ALA A 70 -6.45 -11.70 -8.77
C ALA A 70 -6.68 -13.22 -8.62
N THR A 71 -5.88 -13.90 -7.80
CA THR A 71 -6.01 -15.35 -7.57
C THR A 71 -6.92 -15.70 -6.39
N ARG A 72 -7.59 -14.71 -5.76
CA ARG A 72 -8.54 -14.96 -4.68
C ARG A 72 -9.88 -15.42 -5.23
N PRO A 73 -10.58 -16.36 -4.56
CA PRO A 73 -11.94 -16.74 -4.93
C PRO A 73 -12.90 -15.54 -5.03
N GLU A 74 -12.69 -14.53 -4.18
CA GLU A 74 -13.51 -13.33 -4.10
C GLU A 74 -13.06 -12.21 -5.07
N ALA A 75 -12.09 -12.46 -5.94
CA ALA A 75 -11.48 -11.42 -6.79
C ALA A 75 -12.49 -10.64 -7.65
N ASP A 76 -13.51 -11.34 -8.17
CA ASP A 76 -14.57 -10.77 -9.02
C ASP A 76 -15.81 -10.33 -8.23
N SER A 77 -15.84 -10.60 -6.92
CA SER A 77 -16.98 -10.28 -6.06
C SER A 77 -16.91 -8.87 -5.49
N GLY A 78 -15.80 -8.13 -5.65
CA GLY A 78 -15.68 -6.76 -5.19
C GLY A 78 -14.23 -6.27 -5.11
N PRO A 79 -14.00 -5.01 -4.70
CA PRO A 79 -12.70 -4.37 -4.86
C PRO A 79 -11.68 -4.76 -3.78
N PHE A 80 -12.10 -5.29 -2.64
CA PHE A 80 -11.23 -5.61 -1.50
C PHE A 80 -10.71 -7.04 -1.57
N LEU A 81 -9.82 -7.42 -0.64
CA LEU A 81 -9.23 -8.76 -0.62
C LEU A 81 -10.29 -9.85 -0.52
N LEU A 82 -11.35 -9.60 0.26
CA LEU A 82 -12.46 -10.53 0.48
C LEU A 82 -13.74 -10.07 -0.25
N GLY A 83 -13.59 -9.58 -1.48
CA GLY A 83 -14.69 -9.12 -2.33
C GLY A 83 -15.22 -7.74 -1.93
N GLU A 84 -16.52 -7.63 -1.64
CA GLU A 84 -17.14 -6.36 -1.20
C GLU A 84 -16.78 -5.97 0.24
N ARG A 85 -16.31 -6.95 1.03
CA ARG A 85 -16.07 -6.76 2.45
C ARG A 85 -14.70 -6.13 2.70
N PHE A 86 -14.70 -4.90 3.20
CA PHE A 86 -13.50 -4.29 3.77
C PHE A 86 -13.10 -5.03 5.05
N SER A 87 -11.85 -5.50 5.09
CA SER A 87 -11.41 -6.50 6.06
C SER A 87 -10.20 -6.05 6.87
N LEU A 88 -9.75 -6.90 7.80
CA LEU A 88 -8.49 -6.71 8.51
C LEU A 88 -7.29 -6.47 7.58
N ALA A 89 -7.32 -7.04 6.37
CA ALA A 89 -6.28 -6.82 5.37
C ALA A 89 -6.15 -5.34 5.00
N GLU A 90 -7.26 -4.72 4.61
CA GLU A 90 -7.29 -3.31 4.25
C GLU A 90 -7.09 -2.42 5.47
N VAL A 91 -7.69 -2.73 6.62
CA VAL A 91 -7.49 -1.96 7.87
C VAL A 91 -6.00 -1.86 8.21
N ALA A 92 -5.25 -2.96 8.08
CA ALA A 92 -3.83 -3.00 8.39
C ALA A 92 -2.94 -2.34 7.32
N THR A 93 -3.40 -2.27 6.07
CA THR A 93 -2.56 -1.88 4.93
C THR A 93 -2.96 -0.55 4.26
N ALA A 94 -4.14 -0.02 4.55
CA ALA A 94 -4.61 1.26 4.02
C ALA A 94 -3.63 2.42 4.23
N PRO A 95 -2.96 2.57 5.40
CA PRO A 95 -1.99 3.64 5.58
C PRO A 95 -0.80 3.55 4.61
N PHE A 96 -0.40 2.35 4.19
CA PHE A 96 0.68 2.13 3.22
C PHE A 96 0.20 2.43 1.80
N ALA A 97 -0.99 1.97 1.44
CA ALA A 97 -1.63 2.26 0.15
C ALA A 97 -1.78 3.77 -0.06
N GLN A 98 -2.32 4.47 0.94
CA GLN A 98 -2.48 5.92 0.89
C GLN A 98 -1.16 6.66 0.71
N ARG A 99 -0.12 6.28 1.47
CA ARG A 99 1.21 6.88 1.34
C ARG A 99 1.84 6.59 0.00
N PHE A 100 1.70 5.37 -0.52
CA PHE A 100 2.17 5.04 -1.85
C PHE A 100 1.54 5.98 -2.91
N MET A 101 0.23 6.17 -2.86
CA MET A 101 -0.51 7.02 -3.82
C MET A 101 -0.28 8.54 -3.66
N THR A 102 0.36 8.99 -2.56
CA THR A 102 0.51 10.41 -2.22
C THR A 102 1.97 10.84 -2.03
N VAL A 103 2.72 10.13 -1.19
CA VAL A 103 4.11 10.44 -0.84
C VAL A 103 5.05 10.19 -2.02
N LEU A 104 4.91 9.05 -2.71
CA LEU A 104 5.79 8.76 -3.86
C LEU A 104 5.71 9.85 -4.92
N PRO A 105 4.53 10.18 -5.52
CA PRO A 105 4.47 11.24 -6.52
C PRO A 105 4.74 12.64 -5.92
N GLY A 106 4.42 12.87 -4.63
CA GLY A 106 4.71 14.14 -3.96
C GLY A 106 6.20 14.40 -3.70
N THR A 107 7.02 13.34 -3.62
CA THR A 107 8.47 13.44 -3.41
C THR A 107 9.28 13.15 -4.69
N ARG A 108 8.68 12.40 -5.63
CA ARG A 108 9.22 12.05 -6.95
C ARG A 108 8.16 12.31 -8.01
N PRO A 109 7.99 13.56 -8.47
CA PRO A 109 6.93 13.91 -9.42
C PRO A 109 6.99 13.17 -10.77
N THR A 110 8.15 12.63 -11.13
CA THR A 110 8.37 11.82 -12.33
C THR A 110 7.98 10.34 -12.15
N VAL A 111 7.57 9.93 -10.95
CA VAL A 111 7.19 8.55 -10.62
C VAL A 111 5.78 8.57 -10.03
N ASP A 112 4.77 8.41 -10.90
CA ASP A 112 3.37 8.29 -10.47
C ASP A 112 2.94 6.81 -10.39
N PRO A 113 2.56 6.32 -9.20
CA PRO A 113 1.90 5.03 -9.03
C PRO A 113 0.79 4.72 -10.03
N ARG A 114 -0.06 5.70 -10.35
CA ARG A 114 -1.21 5.49 -11.23
C ARG A 114 -0.76 5.12 -12.63
N GLN A 115 0.21 5.87 -13.15
CA GLN A 115 0.80 5.62 -14.45
C GLN A 115 1.49 4.25 -14.49
N ILE A 116 2.27 3.89 -13.45
CA ILE A 116 2.91 2.57 -13.38
C ILE A 116 1.87 1.45 -13.43
N LEU A 117 0.79 1.55 -12.64
CA LEU A 117 -0.27 0.54 -12.63
C LEU A 117 -0.96 0.39 -13.98
N GLU A 118 -1.16 1.50 -14.71
CA GLU A 118 -1.76 1.51 -16.05
C GLU A 118 -0.82 0.89 -17.09
N GLU A 119 0.43 1.33 -17.14
CA GLU A 119 1.47 0.82 -18.06
C GLU A 119 1.69 -0.69 -17.91
N GLU A 120 1.65 -1.18 -16.67
CA GLU A 120 1.86 -2.59 -16.32
C GLU A 120 0.56 -3.44 -16.39
N GLY A 121 -0.59 -2.83 -16.71
CA GLY A 121 -1.87 -3.54 -16.81
C GLY A 121 -2.39 -4.12 -15.48
N LEU A 122 -2.05 -3.51 -14.34
CA LEU A 122 -2.32 -4.02 -13.00
C LEU A 122 -3.72 -3.62 -12.50
N PHE A 123 -4.74 -3.94 -13.29
CA PHE A 123 -6.10 -3.45 -13.07
C PHE A 123 -6.68 -3.86 -11.72
N ARG A 124 -6.47 -5.10 -11.27
CA ARG A 124 -7.04 -5.59 -10.01
C ARG A 124 -6.45 -4.85 -8.81
N LEU A 125 -5.15 -4.59 -8.83
CA LEU A 125 -4.47 -3.80 -7.82
C LEU A 125 -4.89 -2.32 -7.88
N SER A 126 -5.04 -1.76 -9.08
CA SER A 126 -5.55 -0.39 -9.28
C SER A 126 -6.94 -0.20 -8.68
N THR A 127 -7.86 -1.16 -8.91
CA THR A 127 -9.19 -1.18 -8.30
C THR A 127 -9.12 -1.24 -6.78
N TRP A 128 -8.27 -2.11 -6.22
CA TRP A 128 -8.07 -2.21 -4.78
C TRP A 128 -7.55 -0.91 -4.18
N LEU A 129 -6.48 -0.34 -4.76
CA LEU A 129 -5.88 0.92 -4.30
C LEU A 129 -6.89 2.06 -4.33
N THR A 130 -7.67 2.15 -5.41
CA THR A 130 -8.72 3.18 -5.55
C THR A 130 -9.79 3.03 -4.47
N ALA A 131 -10.30 1.81 -4.26
CA ALA A 131 -11.35 1.58 -3.27
C ALA A 131 -10.85 1.80 -1.84
N VAL A 132 -9.62 1.40 -1.52
CA VAL A 132 -9.00 1.65 -0.21
C VAL A 132 -8.78 3.15 0.00
N CYS A 133 -8.19 3.84 -0.97
CA CYS A 133 -7.86 5.26 -0.84
C CYS A 133 -9.10 6.16 -0.81
N THR A 134 -10.24 5.74 -1.39
CA THR A 134 -11.48 6.54 -1.42
C THR A 134 -12.49 6.15 -0.35
N ARG A 135 -12.22 5.11 0.45
CA ARG A 135 -13.13 4.70 1.53
C ARG A 135 -13.26 5.82 2.58
N PRO A 136 -14.49 6.18 3.03
CA PRO A 136 -14.70 7.25 4.01
C PRO A 136 -13.82 7.14 5.26
N SER A 137 -13.76 5.95 5.88
CA SER A 137 -12.93 5.73 7.08
C SER A 137 -11.43 5.94 6.85
N CYS A 138 -10.94 5.75 5.61
CA CYS A 138 -9.54 5.98 5.26
C CYS A 138 -9.30 7.47 4.97
N MET A 139 -10.23 8.12 4.27
CA MET A 139 -10.17 9.55 3.95
C MET A 139 -10.29 10.43 5.20
N GLU A 140 -11.08 10.03 6.18
CA GLU A 140 -11.26 10.76 7.45
C GLU A 140 -10.05 10.62 8.39
N THR A 141 -9.19 9.63 8.17
CA THR A 141 -8.07 9.30 9.08
C THR A 141 -6.68 9.57 8.49
N ILE A 142 -6.59 9.92 7.20
CA ILE A 142 -5.33 10.32 6.58
C ILE A 142 -4.97 11.76 6.96
N ALA A 143 -3.68 12.02 7.20
CA ALA A 143 -3.17 13.38 7.33
C ALA A 143 -3.33 14.15 6.00
N PRO A 144 -3.46 15.49 6.04
CA PRO A 144 -3.48 16.30 4.82
C PRO A 144 -2.28 16.00 3.91
N THR A 145 -2.51 15.90 2.61
CA THR A 145 -1.49 15.48 1.63
C THR A 145 -0.19 16.29 1.73
N ALA A 146 -0.29 17.62 1.86
CA ALA A 146 0.87 18.49 1.96
C ALA A 146 1.70 18.19 3.22
N GLU A 147 1.05 18.05 4.38
CA GLU A 147 1.73 17.72 5.63
C GLU A 147 2.41 16.35 5.57
N LEU A 148 1.73 15.36 4.96
CA LEU A 148 2.29 14.03 4.80
C LEU A 148 3.54 14.06 3.92
N VAL A 149 3.49 14.70 2.75
CA VAL A 149 4.65 14.82 1.85
C VAL A 149 5.81 15.55 2.52
N GLU A 150 5.55 16.67 3.20
CA GLU A 150 6.60 17.44 3.89
C GLU A 150 7.23 16.65 5.04
N SER A 151 6.44 15.87 5.79
CA SER A 151 6.99 14.99 6.84
C SER A 151 7.98 13.97 6.29
N TYR A 152 7.73 13.42 5.10
CA TYR A 152 8.62 12.49 4.43
C TYR A 152 9.87 13.19 3.88
N LYS A 153 9.74 14.38 3.30
CA LYS A 153 10.90 15.18 2.88
C LYS A 153 11.82 15.48 4.08
N ALA A 154 11.25 15.89 5.21
CA ALA A 154 12.00 16.14 6.43
C ALA A 154 12.69 14.87 6.96
N LEU A 155 12.02 13.71 6.92
CA LEU A 155 12.61 12.43 7.27
C LEU A 155 13.81 12.09 6.37
N LEU A 156 13.68 12.26 5.05
CA LEU A 156 14.76 12.00 4.09
C LEU A 156 15.96 12.91 4.34
N MET A 157 15.74 14.20 4.61
CA MET A 157 16.83 15.13 4.95
C MET A 157 17.58 14.66 6.21
N ARG A 158 16.86 14.24 7.25
CA ARG A 158 17.47 13.71 8.49
C ARG A 158 18.30 12.45 8.23
N MET A 159 17.80 11.54 7.40
CA MET A 159 18.53 10.32 7.03
C MET A 159 19.82 10.61 6.27
N LYS A 160 19.79 11.59 5.34
CA LYS A 160 20.98 12.04 4.62
C LYS A 160 22.00 12.69 5.56
N ALA A 161 21.55 13.51 6.50
CA ALA A 161 22.44 14.16 7.47
C ALA A 161 23.16 13.16 8.40
N ILE A 162 22.51 12.06 8.77
CA ILE A 162 23.13 11.00 9.60
C ILE A 162 24.16 10.18 8.81
N SER A 163 24.02 10.13 7.49
CA SER A 163 24.89 9.32 6.60
C SER A 163 26.06 10.12 5.99
N ALA A 164 26.16 11.42 6.30
CA ALA A 164 27.25 12.26 5.85
C ALA A 164 28.51 12.03 6.73
N PRO A 165 29.69 11.75 6.13
CA PRO A 165 30.92 11.46 6.85
C PRO A 165 31.47 12.66 7.64
#